data_AF-A0A521NNY5-F1
#
_entry.id   AF-A0A521NNY5-F1
#
_cell.length_a   1.000
_cell.length_b   1.000
_cell.length_c   1.000
_cell.angle_alpha   90.00
_cell.angle_beta   90.00
_cell.angle_gamma   90.00
#
_symmetry.space_group_name_H-M   'P 1'
#
loop_
_entity.id
_entity.type
_entity.pdbx_description
1 polymer ?
#
loop_
_entity_poly.entity_id
_entity_poly.type
_entity_poly.pdbx_seq_one_letter_code
_entity_poly.pdbx_strand_id
1 'polypeptide(L)'
;MTDTARLLRESGGSLALRFAFLGPAIFLLVVGGVDLLAVNRSQDRLQSIADGAAAAGVQTLGSKADPAVARGRAQAFVAERMRQWPAAPDYEARYEIVDQSGRPALRVVLRGHRQSFLANMLPPGGWHFVGDASANLA
;
A
#
# COMPACT_ATOMS: atom_id res chain seq x y z
N MET A 1 -16.31 19.41 -56.70
CA MET A 1 -16.62 18.90 -55.34
C MET A 1 -15.33 18.47 -54.67
N THR A 2 -14.49 19.38 -54.17
CA THR A 2 -13.26 19.04 -53.42
C THR A 2 -12.75 20.30 -52.73
N ASP A 3 -13.32 20.67 -51.59
CA ASP A 3 -12.75 21.77 -50.79
C ASP A 3 -12.99 21.60 -49.27
N THR A 4 -14.09 20.95 -48.88
CA THR A 4 -14.39 20.65 -47.47
C THR A 4 -13.39 19.70 -46.81
N ALA A 5 -12.77 18.78 -47.58
CA ALA A 5 -11.77 17.85 -47.06
C ALA A 5 -10.41 18.51 -46.72
N ARG A 6 -10.08 19.66 -47.33
CA ARG A 6 -8.80 20.35 -47.12
C ARG A 6 -8.81 21.18 -45.83
N LEU A 7 -9.93 21.85 -45.56
CA LEU A 7 -10.15 22.65 -44.34
C LEU A 7 -10.27 21.79 -43.07
N LEU A 8 -10.88 20.60 -43.16
CA LEU A 8 -10.91 19.64 -42.06
C LEU A 8 -9.52 19.08 -41.73
N ARG A 9 -8.64 18.97 -42.73
CA ARG A 9 -7.26 18.47 -42.57
C ARG A 9 -6.34 19.51 -41.93
N GLU A 10 -6.52 20.79 -42.22
CA GLU A 10 -5.78 21.90 -41.55
C GLU A 10 -6.22 22.10 -40.10
N SER A 11 -7.53 21.99 -39.82
CA SER A 11 -8.09 22.09 -38.47
C SER A 11 -7.72 20.89 -37.58
N GLY A 12 -7.68 19.69 -38.17
CA GLY A 12 -7.26 18.46 -37.50
C GLY A 12 -5.77 18.40 -37.22
N GLY A 13 -4.93 19.06 -38.03
CA GLY A 13 -3.48 19.09 -37.84
C GLY A 13 -3.06 19.76 -36.53
N SER A 14 -3.63 20.93 -36.20
CA SER A 14 -3.34 21.63 -34.94
C SER A 14 -3.87 20.88 -33.72
N LEU A 15 -5.07 20.29 -33.83
CA LEU A 15 -5.66 19.51 -32.74
C LEU A 15 -4.87 18.21 -32.49
N ALA A 16 -4.50 17.49 -33.56
CA ALA A 16 -3.65 16.31 -33.47
C ALA A 16 -2.27 16.65 -32.89
N LEU A 17 -1.69 17.80 -33.27
CA LEU A 17 -0.42 18.27 -32.69
C LEU A 17 -0.55 18.57 -31.19
N ARG A 18 -1.64 19.23 -30.77
CA ARG A 18 -1.94 19.48 -29.35
C ARG A 18 -2.11 18.17 -28.58
N PHE A 19 -2.82 17.18 -29.12
CA PHE A 19 -2.93 15.86 -28.48
C PHE A 19 -1.63 15.07 -28.50
N ALA A 20 -0.78 15.22 -29.53
CA ALA A 20 0.53 14.58 -29.57
C ALA A 20 1.48 15.15 -28.49
N PHE A 21 1.37 16.44 -28.17
CA PHE A 21 2.19 17.09 -27.14
C PHE A 21 1.59 16.99 -25.72
N LEU A 22 0.28 17.23 -25.55
CA LEU A 22 -0.38 17.18 -24.23
C LEU A 22 -0.85 15.78 -23.84
N GLY A 23 -1.19 14.92 -24.80
CA GLY A 23 -1.72 13.58 -24.55
C GLY A 23 -0.81 12.73 -23.67
N PRO A 24 0.50 12.61 -23.98
CA PRO A 24 1.44 11.87 -23.14
C PRO A 24 1.53 12.41 -21.71
N ALA A 25 1.55 13.74 -21.55
CA ALA A 25 1.63 14.38 -20.24
C ALA A 25 0.38 14.12 -19.38
N ILE A 26 -0.81 14.27 -19.97
CA ILE A 26 -2.09 14.01 -19.29
C ILE A 26 -2.19 12.52 -18.92
N PHE A 27 -1.79 11.63 -19.83
CA PHE A 27 -1.80 10.20 -19.58
C PHE A 27 -0.91 9.82 -18.38
N LEU A 28 0.31 10.34 -18.32
CA LEU A 28 1.22 10.11 -17.19
C LEU A 28 0.66 10.66 -15.87
N LEU A 29 0.01 11.83 -15.89
CA LEU A 29 -0.61 12.40 -14.68
C LEU A 29 -1.78 11.54 -14.18
N VAL A 30 -2.63 11.04 -15.07
CA VAL A 30 -3.75 10.16 -14.70
C VAL A 30 -3.24 8.83 -14.15
N VAL A 31 -2.32 8.18 -14.85
CA VAL A 31 -1.77 6.88 -14.42
C VAL A 31 -1.00 7.02 -13.10
N GLY A 32 -0.16 8.05 -12.98
CA GLY A 32 0.59 8.32 -11.75
C GLY A 32 -0.32 8.65 -10.57
N GLY A 33 -1.38 9.44 -10.79
CA GLY A 33 -2.36 9.76 -9.75
C GLY A 33 -3.13 8.54 -9.23
N VAL A 34 -3.55 7.65 -10.14
CA VAL A 34 -4.22 6.40 -9.76
C VAL A 34 -3.28 5.47 -8.99
N ASP A 35 -2.02 5.36 -9.40
CA ASP A 35 -1.03 4.53 -8.72
C ASP A 35 -0.76 5.04 -7.29
N LEU A 36 -0.55 6.35 -7.12
CA LEU A 36 -0.37 6.98 -5.80
C LEU A 36 -1.55 6.72 -4.86
N LEU A 37 -2.79 6.85 -5.36
CA LEU A 37 -3.98 6.56 -4.57
C LEU A 37 -4.06 5.08 -4.16
N ALA A 38 -3.68 4.17 -5.05
CA ALA A 38 -3.67 2.74 -4.75
C ALA A 38 -2.59 2.40 -3.70
N VAL A 39 -1.43 3.05 -3.77
CA VAL A 39 -0.35 2.90 -2.77
C VAL A 39 -0.77 3.46 -1.42
N ASN A 40 -1.36 4.66 -1.39
CA ASN A 40 -1.79 5.27 -0.13
C ASN A 40 -2.84 4.39 0.58
N ARG A 41 -3.83 3.88 -0.17
CA ARG A 41 -4.81 2.93 0.38
C ARG A 41 -4.18 1.64 0.89
N SER A 42 -3.12 1.17 0.23
CA SER A 42 -2.40 -0.05 0.64
C SER A 42 -1.60 0.20 1.92
N GLN A 43 -0.97 1.38 2.05
CA GLN A 43 -0.28 1.84 3.26
C GLN A 43 -1.26 1.94 4.44
N ASP A 44 -2.40 2.61 4.26
CA ASP A 44 -3.42 2.77 5.31
C ASP A 44 -3.96 1.40 5.77
N ARG A 45 -4.22 0.50 4.81
CA ARG A 45 -4.67 -0.85 5.10
C ARG A 45 -3.61 -1.68 5.83
N LEU A 46 -2.34 -1.58 5.44
CA LEU A 46 -1.25 -2.30 6.10
C LEU A 46 -1.06 -1.82 7.54
N GLN A 47 -1.12 -0.51 7.77
CA GLN A 47 -1.09 0.08 9.12
C GLN A 47 -2.25 -0.44 9.97
N SER A 48 -3.48 -0.42 9.45
CA SER A 48 -4.65 -0.94 10.16
C SER A 48 -4.53 -2.43 10.52
N ILE A 49 -3.89 -3.23 9.65
CA ILE A 49 -3.61 -4.65 9.95
C ILE A 49 -2.58 -4.77 11.06
N ALA A 50 -1.51 -3.96 11.05
CA ALA A 50 -0.51 -3.94 12.10
C ALA A 50 -1.12 -3.55 13.46
N ASP A 51 -1.96 -2.51 13.49
CA ASP A 51 -2.67 -2.04 14.69
C ASP A 51 -3.58 -3.15 15.25
N GLY A 52 -4.38 -3.78 14.38
CA GLY A 52 -5.25 -4.89 14.76
C GLY A 52 -4.47 -6.11 15.25
N ALA A 53 -3.33 -6.41 14.64
CA ALA A 53 -2.47 -7.52 15.06
C ALA A 53 -1.83 -7.27 16.42
N ALA A 54 -1.34 -6.06 16.66
CA ALA A 54 -0.79 -5.66 17.95
C ALA A 54 -1.87 -5.76 19.04
N ALA A 55 -3.07 -5.26 18.78
CA ALA A 55 -4.21 -5.34 19.70
C ALA A 55 -4.68 -6.79 19.94
N ALA A 56 -4.67 -7.65 18.92
CA ALA A 56 -5.06 -9.06 19.06
C ALA A 56 -4.02 -9.85 19.89
N GLY A 57 -2.74 -9.59 19.67
CA GLY A 57 -1.68 -10.27 20.41
C GLY A 57 -1.55 -9.80 21.85
N VAL A 58 -1.66 -8.49 22.12
CA VAL A 58 -1.53 -7.93 23.48
C VAL A 58 -2.60 -8.46 24.43
N GLN A 59 -3.81 -8.74 23.94
CA GLN A 59 -4.88 -9.35 24.75
C GLN A 59 -4.45 -10.67 25.41
N THR A 60 -3.54 -11.41 24.79
CA THR A 60 -3.02 -12.66 25.36
C THR A 60 -1.85 -12.47 26.32
N LEU A 61 -1.11 -11.35 26.24
CA LEU A 61 -0.07 -11.01 27.21
C LEU A 61 -0.66 -10.78 28.61
N GLY A 62 -1.92 -10.33 28.70
CA GLY A 62 -2.58 -10.07 29.98
C GLY A 62 -2.86 -11.32 30.81
N SER A 63 -2.82 -12.50 30.18
CA SER A 63 -3.20 -13.77 30.81
C SER A 63 -2.03 -14.53 31.45
N LYS A 64 -0.87 -13.89 31.68
CA LYS A 64 0.41 -14.56 31.97
C LYS A 64 0.80 -15.59 30.89
N ALA A 65 0.25 -15.48 29.68
CA ALA A 65 0.57 -16.38 28.59
C ALA A 65 1.99 -16.14 28.10
N ASP A 66 2.62 -17.19 27.61
CA ASP A 66 3.94 -17.12 26.99
C ASP A 66 3.95 -16.07 25.87
N PRO A 67 4.95 -15.16 25.84
CA PRO A 67 5.31 -14.35 24.67
C PRO A 67 5.08 -14.99 23.30
N ALA A 68 5.35 -16.29 23.17
CA ALA A 68 5.14 -17.04 21.93
C ALA A 68 3.66 -17.08 21.50
N VAL A 69 2.72 -17.17 22.45
CA VAL A 69 1.28 -17.18 22.18
C VAL A 69 0.81 -15.83 21.65
N ALA A 70 1.31 -14.72 22.22
CA ALA A 70 1.00 -13.38 21.75
C ALA A 70 1.49 -13.13 20.31
N ARG A 71 2.71 -13.58 20.01
CA ARG A 71 3.25 -13.54 18.64
C ARG A 71 2.41 -14.41 17.69
N GLY A 72 2.09 -15.63 18.08
CA GLY A 72 1.28 -16.54 17.26
C GLY A 72 -0.13 -16.00 16.96
N ARG A 73 -0.75 -15.32 17.93
CA ARG A 73 -2.06 -14.66 17.72
C ARG A 73 -1.97 -13.47 16.77
N ALA A 74 -0.98 -12.61 16.95
CA ALA A 74 -0.73 -11.51 16.02
C ALA A 74 -0.43 -12.04 14.61
N GLN A 75 0.35 -13.12 14.48
CA GLN A 75 0.65 -13.76 13.21
C GLN A 75 -0.60 -14.32 12.53
N ALA A 76 -1.45 -15.04 13.27
CA ALA A 76 -2.70 -15.57 12.75
C ALA A 76 -3.64 -14.45 12.27
N PHE A 77 -3.71 -13.34 13.02
CA PHE A 77 -4.49 -12.18 12.63
C PHE A 77 -3.99 -11.58 11.30
N VAL A 78 -2.67 -11.33 11.19
CA VAL A 78 -2.07 -10.79 9.96
C VAL A 78 -2.33 -11.74 8.79
N ALA A 79 -2.08 -13.05 8.96
CA ALA A 79 -2.27 -14.03 7.90
C ALA A 79 -3.72 -14.07 7.39
N GLU A 80 -4.71 -14.00 8.28
CA GLU A 80 -6.12 -13.96 7.91
C GLU A 80 -6.46 -12.67 7.15
N ARG A 81 -6.02 -11.51 7.65
CA ARG A 81 -6.30 -10.23 7.00
C ARG A 81 -5.64 -10.10 5.63
N MET A 82 -4.44 -10.64 5.46
CA MET A 82 -3.73 -10.68 4.19
C MET A 82 -4.41 -11.63 3.19
N ARG A 83 -4.90 -12.81 3.64
CA ARG A 83 -5.68 -13.73 2.79
C ARG A 83 -6.98 -13.11 2.27
N GLN A 84 -7.64 -12.29 3.09
CA GLN A 84 -8.87 -11.59 2.74
C GLN A 84 -8.63 -10.32 1.90
N TRP A 85 -7.38 -10.02 1.52
CA TRP A 85 -7.06 -8.88 0.68
C TRP A 85 -6.82 -9.33 -0.76
N PRO A 86 -7.79 -9.07 -1.68
CA PRO A 86 -7.57 -9.31 -3.10
C PRO A 86 -6.39 -8.47 -3.60
N ALA A 87 -5.43 -9.11 -4.26
CA ALA A 87 -4.15 -8.51 -4.65
C ALA A 87 -3.34 -7.96 -3.47
N ALA A 88 -3.28 -8.71 -2.37
CA ALA A 88 -2.38 -8.43 -1.27
C ALA A 88 -0.92 -8.32 -1.80
N PRO A 89 -0.16 -7.32 -1.35
CA PRO A 89 1.24 -7.21 -1.69
C PRO A 89 2.08 -8.29 -1.00
N ASP A 90 3.25 -8.57 -1.56
CA ASP A 90 4.26 -9.38 -0.87
C ASP A 90 4.63 -8.66 0.44
N TYR A 91 4.81 -9.43 1.51
CA TYR A 91 5.07 -8.83 2.81
C TYR A 91 6.02 -9.65 3.69
N GLU A 92 6.75 -8.94 4.53
CA GLU A 92 7.50 -9.46 5.65
C GLU A 92 6.86 -8.97 6.96
N ALA A 93 6.76 -9.85 7.95
CA ALA A 93 6.21 -9.50 9.26
C ALA A 93 7.23 -9.79 10.37
N ARG A 94 7.35 -8.85 11.31
CA ARG A 94 8.14 -8.99 12.53
C ARG A 94 7.28 -8.73 13.75
N TYR A 95 7.45 -9.56 14.78
CA TYR A 95 6.65 -9.53 16.00
C TYR A 95 7.58 -9.51 17.20
N GLU A 96 7.67 -8.37 17.86
CA GLU A 96 8.61 -8.11 18.94
C GLU A 96 7.84 -7.75 20.21
N ILE A 97 8.28 -8.27 21.35
CA ILE A 97 7.79 -7.80 22.64
C ILE A 97 8.75 -6.72 23.10
N VAL A 98 8.22 -5.52 23.30
CA VAL A 98 8.98 -4.34 23.72
C VAL A 98 8.42 -3.83 25.03
N ASP A 99 9.25 -3.18 25.83
CA ASP A 99 8.77 -2.42 26.98
C ASP A 99 8.34 -1.03 26.50
N GLN A 100 7.08 -0.66 26.77
CA GLN A 100 6.53 0.64 26.46
C GLN A 100 6.00 1.27 27.74
N SER A 101 6.76 2.22 28.29
CA SER A 101 6.44 2.93 29.54
C SER A 101 6.31 2.01 30.77
N GLY A 102 7.20 1.00 30.89
CA GLY A 102 7.24 0.08 32.03
C GLY A 102 6.19 -1.03 31.96
N ARG A 103 5.62 -1.28 30.78
CA ARG A 103 4.60 -2.31 30.53
C ARG A 103 4.99 -3.13 29.30
N PRO A 104 4.81 -4.46 29.33
CA PRO A 104 5.03 -5.29 28.16
C PRO A 104 4.04 -4.92 27.06
N ALA A 105 4.57 -4.55 25.90
CA ALA A 105 3.84 -4.20 24.70
C ALA A 105 4.21 -5.17 23.57
N LEU A 106 3.26 -5.45 22.69
CA LEU A 106 3.54 -6.18 21.46
C LEU A 106 3.68 -5.18 20.32
N ARG A 107 4.87 -5.14 19.71
CA ARG A 107 5.14 -4.40 18.47
C ARG A 107 5.02 -5.32 17.27
N VAL A 108 4.25 -4.89 16.29
CA VAL A 108 4.05 -5.57 15.01
C VAL A 108 4.53 -4.65 13.90
N VAL A 109 5.51 -5.12 13.14
CA VAL A 109 6.04 -4.40 11.97
C VAL A 109 5.75 -5.24 10.73
N LEU A 110 5.00 -4.67 9.80
CA LEU A 110 4.69 -5.24 8.50
C LEU A 110 5.39 -4.41 7.44
N ARG A 111 6.17 -5.05 6.57
CA ARG A 111 6.81 -4.42 5.42
C ARG A 111 6.23 -5.02 4.18
N GLY A 112 5.50 -4.23 3.40
CA GLY A 112 4.92 -4.65 2.15
C GLY A 112 5.68 -4.11 0.94
N HIS A 113 5.62 -4.85 -0.16
CA HIS A 113 6.25 -4.52 -1.42
C HIS A 113 5.28 -4.72 -2.58
N ARG A 114 5.24 -3.76 -3.52
CA ARG A 114 4.44 -3.83 -4.74
C ARG A 114 5.23 -3.32 -5.93
N GLN A 115 5.15 -4.02 -7.06
CA GLN A 115 5.71 -3.51 -8.32
C GLN A 115 4.95 -2.27 -8.81
N SER A 116 5.69 -1.30 -9.34
CA SER A 116 5.11 -0.11 -9.98
C SER A 116 4.40 -0.46 -11.29
N PHE A 117 3.31 0.25 -11.57
CA PHE A 117 2.53 0.06 -12.80
C PHE A 117 3.31 0.46 -14.07
N LEU A 118 4.19 1.46 -14.00
CA LEU A 118 4.95 1.95 -15.15
C LEU A 118 6.26 1.18 -15.35
N ALA A 119 6.20 -0.15 -15.52
CA ALA A 119 7.36 -0.99 -15.83
C ALA A 119 8.61 -0.68 -14.98
N ASN A 120 8.43 -0.44 -13.68
CA ASN A 120 9.50 -0.10 -12.75
C ASN A 120 10.15 1.28 -12.96
N MET A 121 9.44 2.27 -13.53
CA MET A 121 9.97 3.63 -13.75
C MET A 121 9.53 4.68 -12.73
N LEU A 122 8.44 4.43 -11.99
CA LEU A 122 7.91 5.36 -10.99
C LEU A 122 7.30 4.60 -9.81
N PRO A 123 8.00 4.46 -8.67
CA PRO A 123 9.45 4.55 -8.46
C PRO A 123 10.22 3.33 -8.99
N PRO A 124 11.52 3.48 -9.33
CA PRO A 124 12.37 2.35 -9.67
C PRO A 124 12.55 1.40 -8.49
N GLY A 125 12.20 0.14 -8.71
CA GLY A 125 12.17 -0.89 -7.67
C GLY A 125 10.78 -1.08 -7.05
N GLY A 126 9.75 -0.32 -7.44
CA GLY A 126 8.40 -0.47 -6.90
C GLY A 126 8.19 0.24 -5.56
N TRP A 127 6.98 0.08 -5.03
CA TRP A 127 6.53 0.71 -3.81
C TRP A 127 6.82 -0.16 -2.60
N HIS A 128 7.46 0.44 -1.60
CA HIS A 128 7.65 -0.14 -0.27
C HIS A 128 6.77 0.61 0.72
N PHE A 129 6.07 -0.12 1.57
CA PHE A 129 5.18 0.43 2.58
C PHE A 129 5.40 -0.30 3.89
N VAL A 130 5.25 0.41 5.00
CA VAL A 130 5.53 -0.11 6.33
C VAL A 130 4.37 0.22 7.25
N GLY A 131 3.75 -0.81 7.82
CA GLY A 131 2.85 -0.69 8.96
C GLY A 131 3.62 -0.98 10.23
N ASP A 132 3.62 -0.08 11.20
CA ASP A 132 4.30 -0.27 12.48
C ASP A 132 3.35 0.13 13.60
N ALA A 133 3.03 -0.84 14.45
CA ALA A 133 2.09 -0.66 15.54
C ALA A 133 2.61 -1.29 16.81
N SER A 134 2.35 -0.63 17.94
CA SER A 134 2.62 -1.19 19.26
C SER A 134 1.37 -1.07 20.12
N ALA A 135 1.05 -2.12 20.86
CA ALA A 135 -0.07 -2.14 21.77
C ALA A 135 0.36 -2.70 23.12
N ASN A 136 -0.05 -2.04 24.20
CA ASN A 136 0.10 -2.48 25.59
C ASN A 136 -1.27 -2.64 26.24
N LEU A 137 -1.31 -3.28 27.41
CA LEU A 137 -2.52 -3.35 28.22
C LEU A 137 -2.68 -2.02 28.98
N ALA A 138 -3.84 -1.40 28.82
CA ALA A 138 -4.25 -0.19 29.56
C ALA A 138 -4.29 -0.46 31.08
#